data_AF-A0A8J3EF72-F1
#
_entry.id   AF-A0A8J3EF72-F1
#
_cell.length_a   1.000
_cell.length_b   1.000
_cell.length_c   1.000
_cell.angle_alpha   90.00
_cell.angle_beta   90.00
_cell.angle_gamma   90.00
#
_symmetry.space_group_name_H-M   'P 1'
#
loop_
_entity.id
_entity.type
_entity.pdbx_description
1 polymer ?
#
loop_
_entity_poly.entity_id
_entity_poly.type
_entity_poly.pdbx_seq_one_letter_code
_entity_poly.pdbx_strand_id
1 'polypeptide(L)'
;MTGVASGAEPASLADPREWLPHATPPKRGHPERDVQRSVIRFLRLALPPGSIVAAINTERRGMGRTAEQRARFGAALKASGMLPGFFDAVALLPSGRAVWFEFKAPKGRLSPTQRDMHDRTRALGHTVIVCDSIETAEAALLAAGVPTRRTSRCPTP
;
A
#
# COMPACT_ATOMS: atom_id res chain seq x y z
N MET A 1 -31.09 36.81 -68.48
CA MET A 1 -30.19 35.76 -67.98
C MET A 1 -29.14 36.42 -67.11
N THR A 2 -29.33 36.43 -65.78
CA THR A 2 -28.37 37.00 -64.83
C THR A 2 -28.12 35.94 -63.77
N GLY A 3 -27.07 35.15 -63.99
CA GLY A 3 -26.59 34.11 -63.09
C GLY A 3 -25.70 34.72 -62.00
N VAL A 4 -26.05 34.39 -60.76
CA VAL A 4 -25.48 34.85 -59.50
C VAL A 4 -24.10 34.24 -59.24
N ALA A 5 -23.27 35.00 -58.54
CA ALA A 5 -21.88 34.73 -58.18
C ALA A 5 -21.64 33.36 -57.52
N SER A 6 -20.52 32.76 -57.90
CA SER A 6 -19.85 31.65 -57.22
C SER A 6 -19.27 32.14 -55.89
N GLY A 7 -19.79 31.63 -54.78
CA GLY A 7 -19.16 31.66 -53.48
C GLY A 7 -18.84 30.23 -53.06
N ALA A 8 -17.56 29.87 -53.03
CA ALA A 8 -17.11 28.62 -52.43
C ALA A 8 -17.16 28.76 -50.90
N GLU A 9 -18.02 27.97 -50.25
CA GLU A 9 -17.99 27.76 -48.79
C GLU A 9 -16.65 27.12 -48.40
N PRO A 10 -15.92 27.64 -47.39
CA PRO A 10 -14.75 26.93 -46.88
C PRO A 10 -15.21 25.66 -46.15
N ALA A 11 -14.56 24.54 -46.48
CA ALA A 11 -14.74 23.26 -45.81
C ALA A 11 -14.69 23.43 -44.29
N SER A 12 -15.73 22.93 -43.60
CA SER A 12 -15.82 22.96 -42.14
C SER A 12 -14.54 22.39 -41.53
N LEU A 13 -13.81 23.22 -40.80
CA LEU A 13 -12.74 22.78 -39.92
C LEU A 13 -13.35 21.78 -38.92
N ALA A 14 -12.96 20.51 -39.04
CA ALA A 14 -13.30 19.47 -38.08
C ALA A 14 -13.00 19.97 -36.65
N ASP A 15 -13.90 19.65 -35.71
CA ASP A 15 -13.76 20.08 -34.31
C ASP A 15 -12.35 19.70 -33.81
N PRO A 16 -11.53 20.67 -33.36
CA PRO A 16 -10.18 20.43 -32.84
C PRO A 16 -10.12 19.38 -31.72
N ARG A 17 -11.27 19.03 -31.12
CA ARG A 17 -11.40 18.02 -30.08
C ARG A 17 -11.40 16.58 -30.59
N GLU A 18 -11.62 16.34 -31.89
CA GLU A 18 -11.63 14.98 -32.46
C GLU A 18 -10.23 14.31 -32.48
N TRP A 19 -9.15 15.10 -32.44
CA TRP A 19 -7.77 14.59 -32.41
C TRP A 19 -7.12 14.65 -31.01
N LEU A 20 -7.82 15.18 -29.99
CA LEU A 20 -7.27 15.17 -28.64
C LEU A 20 -7.24 13.72 -28.12
N PRO A 21 -6.09 13.20 -27.68
CA PRO A 21 -6.03 11.86 -27.13
C PRO A 21 -7.02 11.79 -25.95
N HIS A 22 -7.99 10.88 -26.04
CA HIS A 22 -8.87 10.61 -24.91
C HIS A 22 -8.01 10.42 -23.66
N ALA A 23 -8.29 11.22 -22.62
CA ALA A 23 -7.57 11.15 -21.36
C ALA A 23 -7.47 9.68 -20.95
N THR A 24 -6.23 9.19 -20.85
CA THR A 24 -6.01 7.80 -20.46
C THR A 24 -6.63 7.63 -19.07
N PRO A 25 -7.50 6.63 -18.85
CA PRO A 25 -8.10 6.43 -17.55
C PRO A 25 -7.00 6.32 -16.50
N PRO A 26 -7.13 6.99 -15.33
CA PRO A 26 -6.09 7.01 -14.32
C PRO A 26 -5.70 5.57 -13.98
N LYS A 27 -4.40 5.26 -13.98
CA LYS A 27 -3.90 3.94 -13.58
C LYS A 27 -4.50 3.62 -12.22
N ARG A 28 -5.24 2.51 -12.13
CA ARG A 28 -5.75 2.00 -10.85
C ARG A 28 -4.58 1.88 -9.88
N GLY A 29 -4.53 2.76 -8.88
CA GLY A 29 -3.51 2.72 -7.84
C GLY A 29 -3.55 1.38 -7.09
N HIS A 30 -2.47 1.06 -6.40
CA HIS A 30 -2.45 -0.05 -5.44
C HIS A 30 -2.47 0.55 -4.03
N PRO A 31 -3.63 1.06 -3.56
CA PRO A 31 -3.71 1.96 -2.41
C PRO A 31 -3.06 1.38 -1.15
N GLU A 32 -3.27 0.09 -0.87
CA GLU A 32 -2.65 -0.59 0.27
C GLU A 32 -1.11 -0.68 0.13
N ARG A 33 -0.61 -0.93 -1.08
CA ARG A 33 0.83 -0.98 -1.36
C ARG A 33 1.46 0.41 -1.24
N ASP A 34 0.75 1.45 -1.62
CA ASP A 34 1.20 2.84 -1.51
C ASP A 34 1.27 3.27 -0.04
N VAL A 35 0.27 2.87 0.78
CA VAL A 35 0.30 3.01 2.24
C VAL A 35 1.48 2.26 2.85
N GLN A 36 1.66 0.98 2.52
CA GLN A 36 2.79 0.19 3.03
C GLN A 36 4.14 0.86 2.73
N ARG A 37 4.32 1.36 1.50
CA ARG A 37 5.56 2.05 1.11
C ARG A 37 5.80 3.33 1.90
N SER A 38 4.77 4.17 2.05
CA SER A 38 4.90 5.43 2.77
C SER A 38 5.19 5.20 4.26
N VAL A 39 4.48 4.26 4.88
CA VAL A 39 4.66 3.90 6.30
C VAL A 39 6.02 3.25 6.52
N ILE A 40 6.47 2.29 5.71
CA ILE A 40 7.82 1.69 5.88
C ILE A 40 8.92 2.75 5.79
N ARG A 41 8.79 3.72 4.87
CA ARG A 41 9.74 4.84 4.76
C ARG A 41 9.73 5.68 6.03
N PHE A 42 8.55 6.02 6.55
CA PHE A 42 8.40 6.71 7.82
C PHE A 42 9.03 5.93 8.98
N LEU A 43 8.71 4.64 9.14
CA LEU A 43 9.23 3.80 10.23
C LEU A 43 10.76 3.76 10.27
N ARG A 44 11.41 3.65 9.10
CA ARG A 44 12.88 3.67 9.02
C ARG A 44 13.49 5.00 9.48
N LEU A 45 12.77 6.11 9.30
CA LEU A 45 13.20 7.44 9.74
C LEU A 45 12.80 7.76 11.18
N ALA A 46 11.70 7.19 11.67
CA ALA A 46 11.11 7.52 12.96
C ALA A 46 11.53 6.56 14.08
N LEU A 47 11.67 5.27 13.83
CA LEU A 47 11.97 4.30 14.90
C LEU A 47 13.38 4.47 15.46
N PRO A 48 13.64 4.08 16.73
CA PRO A 48 14.94 4.26 17.38
C PRO A 48 16.12 3.72 16.57
N PRO A 49 17.33 4.31 16.70
CA PRO A 49 18.52 3.79 16.03
C PRO A 49 18.74 2.30 16.32
N GLY A 50 19.19 1.54 15.32
CA GLY A 50 19.36 0.09 15.42
C GLY A 50 18.08 -0.73 15.20
N SER A 51 16.92 -0.09 15.05
CA SER A 51 15.69 -0.81 14.68
C SER A 51 15.77 -1.34 13.24
N ILE A 52 15.25 -2.55 13.00
CA ILE A 52 15.20 -3.18 11.68
C ILE A 52 13.75 -3.21 11.22
N VAL A 53 13.48 -2.67 10.03
CA VAL A 53 12.13 -2.69 9.42
C VAL A 53 12.17 -3.49 8.13
N ALA A 54 11.45 -4.61 8.12
CA ALA A 54 11.36 -5.54 7.00
C ALA A 54 9.91 -5.71 6.55
N ALA A 55 9.68 -5.60 5.24
CA ALA A 55 8.43 -6.03 4.64
C ALA A 55 8.43 -7.56 4.53
N ILE A 56 7.30 -8.18 4.84
CA ILE A 56 7.06 -9.62 4.68
C ILE A 56 6.20 -9.76 3.42
N ASN A 57 6.83 -9.59 2.27
CA ASN A 57 6.14 -9.70 1.00
C ASN A 57 6.00 -11.19 0.67
N THR A 58 4.86 -11.79 0.99
CA THR A 58 4.53 -13.12 0.46
C THR A 58 4.08 -12.93 -0.99
N GLU A 59 5.03 -13.15 -1.90
CA GLU A 59 5.01 -12.53 -3.21
C GLU A 59 3.87 -13.03 -4.12
N ARG A 60 3.21 -12.08 -4.79
CA ARG A 60 2.43 -12.32 -6.01
C ARG A 60 3.33 -12.64 -7.23
N ARG A 61 4.65 -12.45 -7.12
CA ARG A 61 5.59 -12.84 -8.17
C ARG A 61 5.67 -14.35 -8.20
N GLY A 62 5.39 -14.93 -9.36
CA GLY A 62 5.27 -16.39 -9.53
C GLY A 62 3.83 -16.90 -9.48
N MET A 63 2.83 -16.05 -9.21
CA MET A 63 1.44 -16.43 -9.37
C MET A 63 1.18 -16.72 -10.85
N GLY A 64 1.01 -17.99 -11.20
CA GLY A 64 0.84 -18.36 -12.59
C GLY A 64 -0.44 -17.80 -13.21
N ARG A 65 -0.48 -17.78 -14.54
CA ARG A 65 -1.57 -17.20 -15.32
C ARG A 65 -2.83 -18.08 -15.28
N THR A 66 -2.67 -19.40 -15.09
CA THR A 66 -3.80 -20.34 -15.00
C THR A 66 -4.23 -20.62 -13.56
N ALA A 67 -5.45 -21.11 -13.36
CA ALA A 67 -5.97 -21.46 -12.04
C ALA A 67 -5.14 -22.57 -11.38
N GLU A 68 -4.70 -23.56 -12.15
CA GLU A 68 -3.89 -24.68 -11.68
C GLU A 68 -2.51 -24.21 -11.20
N GLN A 69 -1.89 -23.29 -11.94
CA GLN A 69 -0.59 -22.74 -11.54
C GLN A 69 -0.71 -21.94 -10.24
N ARG A 70 -1.80 -21.16 -10.06
CA ARG A 70 -2.07 -20.44 -8.81
C ARG A 70 -2.29 -21.40 -7.65
N ALA A 71 -3.03 -22.49 -7.86
CA ALA A 71 -3.27 -23.51 -6.85
C ALA A 71 -1.96 -24.20 -6.43
N ARG A 72 -1.12 -24.60 -7.39
CA ARG A 72 0.19 -25.22 -7.11
C ARG A 72 1.12 -24.28 -6.37
N PHE A 73 1.21 -23.01 -6.79
CA PHE A 73 2.02 -22.01 -6.11
C PHE A 73 1.52 -21.77 -4.67
N GLY A 74 0.21 -21.65 -4.47
CA GLY A 74 -0.37 -21.51 -3.14
C GLY A 74 -0.13 -22.73 -2.24
N ALA A 75 -0.16 -23.94 -2.80
CA ALA A 75 0.18 -25.17 -2.07
C ALA A 75 1.66 -25.22 -1.68
N ALA A 76 2.56 -24.83 -2.59
CA ALA A 76 3.99 -24.75 -2.32
C ALA A 76 4.30 -23.74 -1.21
N LEU A 77 3.68 -22.56 -1.23
CA LEU A 77 3.81 -21.55 -0.17
C LEU A 77 3.35 -22.08 1.19
N LYS A 78 2.20 -22.76 1.25
CA LYS A 78 1.73 -23.39 2.49
C LYS A 78 2.71 -24.47 2.98
N ALA A 79 3.22 -25.30 2.06
CA ALA A 79 4.20 -26.34 2.37
C ALA A 79 5.53 -25.76 2.88
N SER A 80 5.91 -24.56 2.43
CA SER A 80 7.09 -23.83 2.94
C SER A 80 6.82 -23.08 4.24
N GLY A 81 5.70 -23.32 4.92
CA GLY A 81 5.38 -22.72 6.21
C GLY A 81 4.71 -21.35 6.16
N MET A 82 4.21 -20.91 4.99
CA MET A 82 3.44 -19.67 4.92
C MET A 82 2.17 -19.77 5.75
N LEU A 83 2.04 -18.88 6.73
CA LEU A 83 0.86 -18.78 7.57
C LEU A 83 -0.20 -17.88 6.90
N PRO A 84 -1.46 -18.33 6.77
CA PRO A 84 -2.54 -17.49 6.27
C PRO A 84 -2.76 -16.27 7.17
N GLY A 85 -2.89 -15.08 6.55
CA GLY A 85 -3.13 -13.84 7.28
C GLY A 85 -1.94 -13.35 8.11
N PHE A 86 -0.72 -13.84 7.84
CA PHE A 86 0.49 -13.29 8.44
C PHE A 86 0.70 -11.83 8.02
N PHE A 87 1.42 -11.09 8.86
CA PHE A 87 1.58 -9.64 8.77
C PHE A 87 2.34 -9.19 7.51
N ASP A 88 2.08 -7.96 7.08
CA ASP A 88 2.74 -7.35 5.92
C ASP A 88 4.16 -6.84 6.21
N ALA A 89 4.46 -6.50 7.47
CA ALA A 89 5.79 -6.05 7.88
C ALA A 89 6.05 -6.26 9.38
N VAL A 90 7.32 -6.20 9.74
CA VAL A 90 7.80 -6.23 11.13
C VAL A 90 8.83 -5.12 11.36
N ALA A 91 8.76 -4.52 12.56
CA ALA A 91 9.84 -3.72 13.12
C ALA A 91 10.44 -4.45 14.32
N LEU A 92 11.71 -4.79 14.24
CA LEU A 92 12.51 -5.28 15.36
C LEU A 92 13.12 -4.08 16.07
N LEU A 93 12.87 -3.96 17.36
CA LEU A 93 13.26 -2.85 18.21
C LEU A 93 14.33 -3.30 19.22
N PRO A 94 15.03 -2.36 19.87
CA PRO A 94 15.92 -2.67 20.99
C PRO A 94 15.23 -3.51 22.08
N SER A 95 16.06 -4.24 22.84
CA SER A 95 15.61 -5.12 23.93
C SER A 95 14.70 -6.27 23.49
N GLY A 96 14.83 -6.72 22.24
CA GLY A 96 14.12 -7.90 21.72
C GLY A 96 12.63 -7.68 21.45
N ARG A 97 12.15 -6.43 21.47
CA ARG A 97 10.75 -6.11 21.15
C ARG A 97 10.51 -6.21 19.65
N ALA A 98 9.34 -6.69 19.26
CA ALA A 98 8.87 -6.71 17.88
C ALA A 98 7.48 -6.09 17.76
N VAL A 99 7.29 -5.27 16.73
CA VAL A 99 5.99 -4.69 16.35
C VAL A 99 5.63 -5.21 14.97
N TRP A 100 4.45 -5.79 14.87
CA TRP A 100 3.91 -6.33 13.63
C TRP A 100 2.94 -5.33 13.00
N PHE A 101 3.01 -5.19 11.68
CA PHE A 101 2.21 -4.23 10.94
C PHE A 101 1.37 -4.93 9.89
N GLU A 102 0.11 -4.51 9.83
CA GLU A 102 -0.83 -4.80 8.76
C GLU A 102 -1.27 -3.47 8.13
N PHE A 103 -1.18 -3.37 6.81
CA PHE A 103 -1.56 -2.18 6.07
C PHE A 103 -2.91 -2.36 5.41
N LYS A 104 -3.71 -1.30 5.41
CA LYS A 104 -4.98 -1.27 4.69
C LYS A 104 -5.10 -0.03 3.84
N ALA A 105 -5.78 -0.15 2.71
CA ALA A 105 -6.35 1.02 2.06
C ALA A 105 -7.38 1.71 3.00
N PRO A 106 -7.71 3.00 2.80
CA PRO A 106 -8.78 3.64 3.55
C PRO A 106 -10.08 2.82 3.47
N LYS A 107 -10.69 2.53 4.62
CA LYS A 107 -11.86 1.64 4.79
C LYS A 107 -11.61 0.15 4.51
N GLY A 108 -10.37 -0.26 4.27
CA GLY A 108 -9.99 -1.67 4.15
C GLY A 108 -10.29 -2.43 5.45
N ARG A 109 -10.71 -3.68 5.31
CA ARG A 109 -11.08 -4.54 6.45
C ARG A 109 -10.15 -5.74 6.54
N LEU A 110 -9.94 -6.22 7.76
CA LEU A 110 -9.25 -7.48 7.99
C LEU A 110 -10.08 -8.65 7.44
N SER A 111 -9.40 -9.67 6.90
CA SER A 111 -10.02 -10.96 6.66
C SER A 111 -10.22 -11.72 7.99
N PRO A 112 -11.04 -12.80 8.01
CA PRO A 112 -11.14 -13.66 9.19
C PRO A 112 -9.80 -14.26 9.63
N THR A 113 -8.96 -14.70 8.69
CA THR A 113 -7.64 -15.30 9.02
C THR A 113 -6.66 -14.26 9.58
N GLN A 114 -6.74 -13.01 9.10
CA GLN A 114 -5.95 -11.92 9.65
C GLN A 114 -6.37 -11.62 11.09
N ARG A 115 -7.68 -11.55 11.39
CA ARG A 115 -8.17 -11.38 12.76
C ARG A 115 -7.63 -12.46 13.70
N ASP A 116 -7.76 -13.74 13.33
CA ASP A 116 -7.24 -14.86 14.13
C ASP A 116 -5.73 -14.72 14.39
N MET A 117 -4.94 -14.44 13.34
CA MET A 117 -3.49 -14.25 13.48
C MET A 117 -3.18 -13.09 14.44
N HIS A 118 -3.85 -11.96 14.29
CA HIS A 118 -3.61 -10.77 15.10
C HIS A 118 -3.93 -11.04 16.58
N ASP A 119 -5.05 -11.71 16.86
CA ASP A 119 -5.48 -12.01 18.22
C ASP A 119 -4.52 -12.99 18.90
N ARG A 120 -4.08 -14.03 18.18
CA ARG A 120 -3.06 -14.98 18.67
C ARG A 120 -1.71 -14.29 18.93
N THR A 121 -1.26 -13.41 18.03
CA THR A 121 0.00 -12.68 18.21
C THR A 121 -0.08 -11.70 19.40
N ARG A 122 -1.22 -11.03 19.61
CA ARG A 122 -1.44 -10.18 20.80
C ARG A 122 -1.49 -11.01 22.08
N ALA A 123 -2.11 -12.19 22.06
CA ALA A 123 -2.13 -13.09 23.22
C ALA A 123 -0.73 -13.58 23.62
N LEU A 124 0.22 -13.62 22.68
CA LEU A 124 1.64 -13.89 22.95
C LEU A 124 2.42 -12.66 23.47
N GLY A 125 1.76 -11.52 23.69
CA GLY A 125 2.37 -10.31 24.23
C GLY A 125 3.03 -9.41 23.18
N HIS A 126 2.88 -9.70 21.89
CA HIS A 126 3.42 -8.85 20.84
C HIS A 126 2.51 -7.65 20.53
N THR A 127 3.11 -6.56 20.07
CA THR A 127 2.38 -5.40 19.56
C THR A 127 1.98 -5.65 18.10
N VAL A 128 0.69 -5.48 17.79
CA VAL A 128 0.15 -5.56 16.42
C VAL A 128 -0.56 -4.26 16.07
N ILE A 129 -0.07 -3.59 15.04
CA ILE A 129 -0.59 -2.31 14.54
C ILE A 129 -1.26 -2.54 13.18
N VAL A 130 -2.52 -2.14 13.07
CA VAL A 130 -3.23 -2.03 11.79
C VAL A 130 -3.31 -0.55 11.45
N CYS A 131 -2.86 -0.16 10.26
CA CYS A 131 -2.82 1.24 9.86
C CYS A 131 -3.14 1.43 8.38
N ASP A 132 -3.70 2.60 8.07
CA ASP A 132 -4.05 3.04 6.72
C ASP A 132 -3.36 4.35 6.32
N SER A 133 -2.52 4.91 7.20
CA SER A 133 -1.75 6.13 6.97
C SER A 133 -0.51 6.20 7.87
N ILE A 134 0.34 7.21 7.64
CA ILE A 134 1.50 7.49 8.51
C ILE A 134 1.03 7.93 9.89
N GLU A 135 0.00 8.79 9.93
CA GLU A 135 -0.56 9.36 11.15
C GLU A 135 -1.15 8.27 12.05
N THR A 136 -1.88 7.30 11.47
CA THR A 136 -2.43 6.18 12.24
C THR A 136 -1.33 5.24 12.74
N ALA A 137 -0.26 5.03 11.96
CA ALA A 137 0.90 4.27 12.40
C ALA A 137 1.67 4.95 13.55
N GLU A 138 1.92 6.26 13.45
CA GLU A 138 2.62 7.04 14.48
C GLU A 138 1.83 7.07 15.79
N ALA A 139 0.52 7.37 15.73
CA ALA A 139 -0.33 7.38 16.91
C ALA A 139 -0.35 6.01 17.61
N ALA A 140 -0.43 4.92 16.85
CA ALA A 140 -0.41 3.57 17.40
C ALA A 140 0.94 3.19 18.04
N LEU A 141 2.06 3.63 17.45
CA LEU A 141 3.39 3.43 18.04
C LEU A 141 3.53 4.14 19.39
N LEU A 142 3.08 5.39 19.47
CA LEU A 142 3.09 6.16 20.71
C LEU A 142 2.21 5.49 21.78
N ALA A 143 1.00 5.06 21.42
CA ALA A 143 0.11 4.33 22.33
C ALA A 143 0.71 3.01 22.82
N ALA A 144 1.54 2.35 22.00
CA ALA A 144 2.26 1.12 22.35
C ALA A 144 3.59 1.37 23.11
N GLY A 145 3.88 2.61 23.51
CA GLY A 145 5.12 2.96 24.19
C GLY A 145 6.36 2.69 23.35
N VAL A 146 6.25 2.84 22.02
CA VAL A 146 7.39 2.79 21.10
C VAL A 146 7.80 4.23 20.80
N PRO A 147 8.97 4.68 21.28
CA PRO A 147 9.41 6.06 21.06
C PRO A 147 9.71 6.26 19.58
N THR A 148 9.17 7.34 19.00
CA THR A 148 9.56 7.83 17.68
C THR A 148 10.53 9.00 17.83
N ARG A 149 11.57 9.02 16.99
CA ARG A 149 12.38 10.20 16.78
C ARG A 149 11.49 11.24 16.14
N ARG A 150 11.08 12.26 16.89
CA ARG A 150 10.61 13.49 16.28
C ARG A 150 11.75 14.02 15.42
N THR A 151 11.61 14.03 14.10
CA THR A 151 12.41 14.94 13.28
C THR A 151 12.03 16.32 13.80
N SER A 152 12.96 17.01 14.44
CA SER A 152 12.77 18.39 14.87
C SER A 152 12.34 19.21 13.66
N ARG A 153 11.03 19.46 13.54
CA ARG A 153 10.54 20.55 12.72
C ARG A 153 10.89 21.79 13.52
N CYS A 154 12.01 22.43 13.20
CA CYS A 154 12.30 23.76 13.67
C CYS A 154 11.20 24.68 13.13
N PRO A 155 10.37 25.34 13.96
CA PRO A 155 9.75 26.58 13.55
C PRO A 155 10.84 27.65 13.68
N THR A 156 11.38 28.11 12.57
CA THR A 156 12.20 29.32 12.57
C THR A 156 11.29 30.50 12.97
N PRO A 157 11.76 31.42 13.84
CA PRO A 157 11.02 32.62 14.22
C PRO A 157 10.70 33.54 13.03
#